data_AF-A0A7Y7Y6N1-F1
#
_entry.id   AF-A0A7Y7Y6N1-F1
#
_cell.length_a   1.000
_cell.length_b   1.000
_cell.length_c   1.000
_cell.angle_alpha   90.00
_cell.angle_beta   90.00
_cell.angle_gamma   90.00
#
_symmetry.space_group_name_H-M   'P 1'
#
loop_
_entity.id
_entity.type
_entity.pdbx_description
1 polymer ?
#
loop_
_entity_poly.entity_id
_entity_poly.type
_entity_poly.pdbx_seq_one_letter_code
_entity_poly.pdbx_strand_id
1 'polypeptide(L)'
;REDLYYRLHVIALKLPALRERGADVNEIANAFLLRQSARINRTDLKFAPDAEQAIRHYSWPGNVRELENAVERAVILSESPEISAELLGIDIELSDLEDDDFIGLAPQQGGGNNTSHEPTEDLSLEDYFQHF
;
A
#
# COMPACT_ATOMS: atom_id res chain seq x y z
N ARG A 1 6.93 -33.73 37.50
CA ARG A 1 7.63 -33.44 36.23
C ARG A 1 7.10 -32.10 35.74
N GLU A 2 7.63 -30.99 36.26
CA GLU A 2 7.13 -29.61 36.03
C GLU A 2 8.23 -28.65 35.55
N ASP A 3 9.44 -29.15 35.33
CA ASP A 3 10.66 -28.32 35.19
C ASP A 3 10.97 -27.87 33.75
N LEU A 4 10.09 -28.18 32.79
CA LEU A 4 10.26 -27.78 31.38
C LEU A 4 9.61 -26.43 31.06
N TYR A 5 8.60 -26.01 31.84
CA TYR A 5 7.85 -24.78 31.57
C TYR A 5 8.64 -23.49 31.89
N TYR A 6 9.66 -23.59 32.73
CA TYR A 6 10.46 -22.44 33.19
C TYR A 6 11.72 -22.16 32.35
N ARG A 7 12.10 -23.03 31.41
CA ARG A 7 13.33 -22.85 30.60
C ARG A 7 13.14 -22.20 29.23
N LEU A 8 11.91 -21.97 28.79
CA LEU A 8 11.61 -21.34 27.50
C LEU A 8 10.98 -19.93 27.62
N HIS A 9 10.84 -19.39 28.83
CA HIS A 9 10.30 -18.04 29.07
C HIS A 9 11.32 -17.10 29.72
N VAL A 10 12.54 -17.01 29.16
CA VAL A 10 13.53 -16.04 29.67
C VAL A 10 13.45 -14.69 28.95
N ILE A 11 12.88 -14.61 27.73
CA ILE A 11 12.59 -13.34 27.03
C ILE A 11 11.31 -13.51 26.20
N ALA A 12 10.20 -12.89 26.62
CA ALA A 12 9.01 -12.77 25.79
C ALA A 12 9.24 -11.66 24.74
N LEU A 13 9.74 -12.03 23.56
CA LEU A 13 9.87 -11.12 22.43
C LEU A 13 8.47 -10.92 21.82
N LYS A 14 7.79 -9.84 22.21
CA LYS A 14 6.60 -9.38 21.50
C LYS A 14 7.06 -8.91 20.13
N LEU A 15 6.77 -9.68 19.08
CA LEU A 15 7.04 -9.26 17.72
C LEU A 15 5.92 -8.31 17.29
N PRO A 16 6.18 -7.00 17.11
CA PRO A 16 5.16 -6.08 16.63
C PRO A 16 4.72 -6.48 15.23
N ALA A 17 3.44 -6.24 14.93
CA ALA A 17 2.86 -6.48 13.63
C ALA A 17 3.60 -5.65 12.56
N LEU A 18 3.60 -6.11 11.31
CA LEU A 18 4.36 -5.46 10.24
C LEU A 18 3.95 -3.98 10.05
N ARG A 19 2.64 -3.68 10.20
CA ARG A 19 2.06 -2.32 10.17
C ARG A 19 2.61 -1.37 11.25
N GLU A 20 3.02 -1.89 12.40
CA GLU A 20 3.54 -1.10 13.52
C GLU A 20 4.99 -0.63 13.26
N ARG A 21 5.59 -1.09 12.15
CA ARG A 21 6.98 -0.81 11.77
C ARG A 21 7.12 0.27 10.69
N GLY A 22 6.00 0.83 10.20
CA GLY A 22 5.99 1.98 9.30
C GLY A 22 6.89 1.79 8.07
N ALA A 23 7.94 2.61 7.96
CA ALA A 23 8.88 2.61 6.83
C ALA A 23 9.63 1.28 6.63
N ASP A 24 9.74 0.42 7.66
CA ASP A 24 10.41 -0.87 7.56
C ASP A 24 9.74 -1.82 6.55
N VAL A 25 8.44 -1.62 6.26
CA VAL A 25 7.68 -2.52 5.37
C VAL A 25 8.24 -2.50 3.94
N ASN A 26 8.63 -1.34 3.42
CA ASN A 26 9.21 -1.20 2.09
C ASN A 26 10.63 -1.78 2.03
N GLU A 27 11.43 -1.60 3.08
CA GLU A 27 12.76 -2.22 3.19
C GLU A 27 12.67 -3.75 3.21
N ILE A 28 11.71 -4.30 3.96
CA ILE A 28 11.46 -5.74 4.01
C ILE A 28 10.96 -6.24 2.65
N ALA A 29 10.06 -5.51 2.00
CA ALA A 29 9.56 -5.84 0.67
C ALA A 29 10.70 -5.86 -0.37
N ASN A 30 11.60 -4.88 -0.33
CA ASN A 30 12.78 -4.81 -1.19
C ASN A 30 13.76 -5.96 -0.94
N ALA A 31 13.96 -6.34 0.32
CA ALA A 31 14.77 -7.50 0.66
C ALA A 31 14.18 -8.81 0.09
N PHE A 32 12.85 -8.97 0.15
CA PHE A 32 12.17 -10.09 -0.50
C PHE A 32 12.28 -10.03 -2.01
N LEU A 33 12.07 -8.85 -2.62
CA LEU A 33 12.17 -8.67 -4.05
C LEU A 33 13.54 -9.13 -4.55
N LEU A 34 14.62 -8.64 -3.94
CA LEU A 34 15.99 -9.02 -4.30
C LEU A 34 16.23 -10.54 -4.18
N ARG A 35 15.71 -11.16 -3.11
CA ARG A 35 15.86 -12.60 -2.88
C ARG A 35 15.09 -13.42 -3.92
N GLN A 36 13.85 -13.05 -4.23
CA GLN A 36 13.01 -13.79 -5.18
C GLN A 36 13.48 -13.58 -6.62
N SER A 37 13.86 -12.35 -6.96
CA SER A 37 14.34 -11.98 -8.28
C SER A 37 15.66 -12.68 -8.64
N ALA A 38 16.55 -12.84 -7.66
CA ALA A 38 17.78 -13.63 -7.79
C ALA A 38 17.50 -15.13 -8.03
N ARG A 39 16.46 -15.71 -7.40
CA ARG A 39 16.09 -17.14 -7.60
C ARG A 39 15.65 -17.43 -9.04
N ILE A 40 15.09 -16.45 -9.74
CA ILE A 40 14.59 -16.59 -11.12
C ILE A 40 15.50 -15.90 -12.16
N ASN A 41 16.69 -15.43 -11.76
CA ASN A 41 17.65 -14.70 -12.60
C ASN A 41 17.09 -13.41 -13.25
N ARG A 42 16.21 -12.68 -12.56
CA ARG A 42 15.65 -11.39 -13.01
C ARG A 42 16.00 -10.27 -12.05
N THR A 43 17.27 -9.88 -11.98
CA THR A 43 17.76 -8.94 -10.96
C THR A 43 17.46 -7.47 -11.24
N ASP A 44 16.76 -7.16 -12.33
CA ASP A 44 16.38 -5.83 -12.79
C ASP A 44 14.99 -5.38 -12.29
N LEU A 45 14.29 -6.23 -11.53
CA LEU A 45 12.98 -5.92 -10.97
C LEU A 45 13.06 -4.83 -9.89
N LYS A 46 12.13 -3.88 -9.95
CA LYS A 46 11.92 -2.80 -8.98
C LYS A 46 10.43 -2.55 -8.76
N PHE A 47 10.06 -2.05 -7.59
CA PHE A 47 8.70 -1.58 -7.35
C PHE A 47 8.48 -0.24 -8.06
N ALA A 48 7.29 -0.06 -8.62
CA ALA A 48 6.80 1.22 -9.08
C ALA A 48 6.31 2.07 -7.88
N PRO A 49 6.21 3.41 -8.03
CA PRO A 49 5.78 4.28 -6.94
C PRO A 49 4.40 3.93 -6.36
N ASP A 50 3.46 3.47 -7.19
CA ASP A 50 2.14 3.00 -6.78
C ASP A 50 2.23 1.72 -5.93
N ALA A 51 3.12 0.79 -6.29
CA ALA A 51 3.37 -0.42 -5.51
C ALA A 51 4.00 -0.11 -4.15
N GLU A 52 4.98 0.80 -4.10
CA GLU A 52 5.59 1.23 -2.83
C GLU A 52 4.56 1.92 -1.92
N GLN A 53 3.65 2.72 -2.50
CA GLN A 53 2.57 3.34 -1.76
C GLN A 53 1.58 2.27 -1.25
N ALA A 54 1.21 1.31 -2.09
CA ALA A 54 0.30 0.23 -1.70
C ALA A 54 0.90 -0.65 -0.59
N ILE A 55 2.19 -0.99 -0.69
CA ILE A 55 2.90 -1.77 0.33
C ILE A 55 2.93 -1.03 1.68
N ARG A 56 3.07 0.30 1.64
CA ARG A 56 3.11 1.14 2.84
C ARG A 56 1.76 1.26 3.54
N HIS A 57 0.67 1.38 2.79
CA HIS A 57 -0.66 1.67 3.34
C HIS A 57 -1.47 0.42 3.65
N TYR A 58 -1.17 -0.71 3.00
CA TYR A 58 -1.89 -1.95 3.25
C TYR A 58 -1.62 -2.49 4.66
N SER A 59 -2.67 -2.95 5.34
CA SER A 59 -2.62 -3.33 6.76
C SER A 59 -1.86 -4.63 7.05
N TRP A 60 -1.58 -5.44 6.04
CA TRP A 60 -0.89 -6.74 6.12
C TRP A 60 -1.42 -7.64 7.24
N PRO A 61 -2.70 -8.08 7.22
CA PRO A 61 -3.28 -8.96 8.24
C PRO A 61 -2.49 -10.27 8.46
N GLY A 62 -1.86 -10.80 7.42
CA GLY A 62 -0.94 -11.95 7.47
C GLY A 62 0.53 -11.60 7.77
N ASN A 63 0.82 -10.34 8.09
CA ASN A 63 2.15 -9.79 8.37
C ASN A 63 3.17 -10.14 7.28
N VAL A 64 4.40 -10.47 7.70
CA VAL A 64 5.55 -10.78 6.83
C VAL A 64 5.26 -11.92 5.85
N ARG A 65 4.43 -12.91 6.24
CA ARG A 65 4.09 -14.03 5.35
C ARG A 65 3.26 -13.59 4.16
N GLU A 66 2.30 -12.69 4.39
CA GLU A 66 1.47 -12.16 3.32
C GLU A 66 2.29 -11.27 2.39
N LEU A 67 3.16 -10.42 2.95
CA LEU A 67 4.09 -9.60 2.16
C LEU A 67 5.01 -10.47 1.29
N GLU A 68 5.65 -11.50 1.85
CA GLU A 68 6.52 -12.41 1.09
C GLU A 68 5.76 -13.08 -0.07
N ASN A 69 4.54 -13.57 0.18
CA ASN A 69 3.71 -14.18 -0.85
C ASN A 69 3.25 -13.19 -1.93
N ALA A 70 2.92 -11.95 -1.56
CA ALA A 70 2.56 -10.90 -2.51
C ALA A 70 3.74 -10.55 -3.43
N VAL A 71 4.93 -10.38 -2.86
CA VAL A 71 6.15 -10.09 -3.61
C VAL A 71 6.56 -11.27 -4.50
N GLU A 72 6.51 -12.51 -4.00
CA GLU A 72 6.81 -13.71 -4.81
C GLU A 72 5.88 -13.80 -6.03
N ARG A 73 4.57 -13.59 -5.82
CA ARG A 73 3.59 -13.59 -6.90
C ARG A 73 3.85 -12.47 -7.91
N ALA A 74 4.11 -11.26 -7.43
CA ALA A 74 4.39 -10.12 -8.30
C ALA A 74 5.65 -10.35 -9.16
N VAL A 75 6.69 -10.96 -8.58
CA VAL A 75 7.92 -11.34 -9.31
C VAL A 75 7.62 -12.36 -10.41
N ILE A 76 6.79 -13.36 -10.13
CA ILE A 76 6.41 -14.40 -11.11
C ILE A 76 5.55 -13.83 -12.24
N LEU A 77 4.62 -12.92 -11.90
CA LEU A 77 3.66 -12.34 -12.85
C LEU A 77 4.23 -11.13 -13.62
N SER A 78 5.30 -10.51 -13.13
CA SER A 78 5.89 -9.33 -13.76
C SER A 78 6.35 -9.65 -15.19
N GLU A 79 5.87 -8.89 -16.16
CA GLU A 79 6.39 -8.94 -17.54
C GLU A 79 7.43 -7.84 -17.80
N SER A 80 7.36 -6.76 -17.02
CA SER A 80 8.25 -5.59 -17.05
C SER A 80 9.26 -5.63 -15.88
N PRO A 81 10.39 -4.90 -15.97
CA PRO A 81 11.25 -4.60 -14.82
C PRO A 81 10.54 -3.84 -13.69
N GLU A 82 9.39 -3.25 -13.96
CA GLU A 82 8.66 -2.39 -13.01
C GLU A 82 7.39 -3.10 -12.53
N ILE A 83 7.27 -3.30 -11.21
CA ILE A 83 6.16 -4.00 -10.54
C ILE A 83 5.15 -2.97 -10.02
N SER A 84 3.94 -2.96 -10.58
CA SER A 84 2.82 -2.12 -10.14
C SER A 84 2.06 -2.71 -8.96
N ALA A 85 1.20 -1.91 -8.31
CA ALA A 85 0.40 -2.33 -7.18
C ALA A 85 -0.54 -3.51 -7.51
N GLU A 86 -1.06 -3.56 -8.73
CA GLU A 86 -1.98 -4.62 -9.21
C GLU A 86 -1.33 -6.01 -9.16
N LEU A 87 -0.02 -6.10 -9.41
CA LEU A 87 0.72 -7.36 -9.42
C LEU A 87 0.94 -7.94 -8.02
N LEU A 88 0.87 -7.10 -6.98
CA LEU A 88 0.93 -7.55 -5.59
C LEU A 88 -0.34 -8.30 -5.17
N GLY A 89 -1.44 -8.09 -5.91
CA GLY A 89 -2.79 -8.61 -5.62
C GLY A 89 -3.15 -8.43 -4.15
N ILE A 90 -3.00 -7.20 -3.68
CA ILE A 90 -3.53 -6.70 -2.42
C ILE A 90 -4.78 -5.89 -2.76
N ASP A 91 -5.90 -6.22 -2.13
CA ASP A 91 -7.12 -5.44 -2.27
C ASP A 91 -6.93 -4.16 -1.44
N ILE A 92 -6.47 -3.09 -2.08
CA ILE A 92 -6.43 -1.77 -1.46
C ILE A 92 -7.89 -1.34 -1.34
N GLU A 93 -8.52 -1.56 -0.20
CA GLU A 93 -9.75 -0.85 0.10
C GLU A 93 -9.38 0.63 0.15
N LEU A 94 -9.86 1.40 -0.83
CA LEU A 94 -9.65 2.84 -1.00
C LEU A 94 -10.04 3.68 0.24
N SER A 95 -10.60 3.06 1.29
CA SER A 95 -10.90 3.65 2.59
C SER A 95 -9.67 3.92 3.47
N ASP A 96 -8.51 3.31 3.21
CA ASP A 96 -7.28 3.50 4.01
C ASP A 96 -6.39 4.66 3.52
N LEU A 97 -6.79 5.34 2.45
CA LEU A 97 -6.16 6.60 2.03
C LEU A 97 -6.74 7.74 2.88
N GLU A 98 -6.29 7.84 4.14
CA GLU A 98 -6.53 9.06 4.92
C GLU A 98 -5.83 10.25 4.23
N ASP A 99 -6.59 11.32 4.01
CA ASP A 99 -6.32 12.53 3.23
C ASP A 99 -5.09 13.39 3.62
N ASP A 100 -4.08 12.85 4.32
CA ASP A 100 -3.07 13.64 5.04
C ASP A 100 -1.82 14.02 4.20
N ASP A 101 -1.73 13.64 2.93
CA ASP A 101 -0.64 14.02 2.02
C ASP A 101 -1.02 15.09 0.96
N PHE A 102 -2.14 15.81 1.13
CA PHE A 102 -2.40 17.03 0.34
C PHE A 102 -1.83 18.28 1.02
N ILE A 103 -0.50 18.35 1.12
CA ILE A 103 0.20 19.58 1.52
C ILE A 103 0.20 20.57 0.34
N GLY A 104 -0.76 21.49 0.36
CA GLY A 104 -0.55 22.91 0.05
C GLY A 104 -0.37 23.34 -1.42
N LEU A 105 -1.48 23.52 -2.13
CA LEU A 105 -1.61 24.60 -3.11
C LEU A 105 -2.99 25.27 -2.98
N ALA A 106 -3.05 26.29 -2.12
CA ALA A 106 -4.12 27.27 -2.19
C ALA A 106 -3.89 28.19 -3.40
N PRO A 107 -4.83 28.32 -4.36
CA PRO A 107 -4.73 29.38 -5.37
C PRO A 107 -5.22 30.69 -4.74
N GLN A 108 -4.31 31.65 -4.56
CA GLN A 108 -4.67 33.06 -4.37
C GLN A 108 -5.44 33.54 -5.61
N GLN A 109 -6.69 33.98 -5.40
CA GLN A 109 -7.47 34.69 -6.40
C GLN A 109 -7.00 36.15 -6.48
N GLY A 110 -6.64 36.59 -7.69
CA GLY A 110 -6.42 37.99 -8.02
C GLY A 110 -6.41 38.22 -9.54
N GLY A 111 -7.54 38.70 -10.09
CA GLY A 111 -7.55 39.59 -11.25
C GLY A 111 -7.89 39.03 -12.65
N GLY A 112 -9.18 38.78 -12.90
CA GLY A 112 -9.96 39.17 -14.09
C GLY A 112 -9.48 38.87 -15.53
N ASN A 113 -10.21 37.99 -16.24
CA ASN A 113 -11.08 38.36 -17.38
C ASN A 113 -11.77 37.13 -18.04
N ASN A 114 -13.08 37.24 -18.22
CA ASN A 114 -14.00 36.57 -19.16
C ASN A 114 -13.60 35.20 -19.76
N THR A 115 -14.40 34.15 -19.50
CA THR A 115 -15.43 33.60 -20.41
C THR A 115 -16.14 32.36 -19.82
N SER A 116 -17.43 32.24 -20.15
CA SER A 116 -18.30 31.04 -20.05
C SER A 116 -18.98 30.77 -18.70
N HIS A 117 -20.31 30.76 -18.75
CA HIS A 117 -21.24 30.70 -17.64
C HIS A 117 -21.97 29.36 -17.72
N GLU A 118 -21.81 28.50 -16.71
CA GLU A 118 -22.77 27.45 -16.37
C GLU A 118 -22.70 27.26 -14.85
N PRO A 119 -23.82 27.48 -14.11
CA PRO A 119 -23.84 27.31 -12.68
C PRO A 119 -23.91 25.81 -12.35
N THR A 120 -23.01 25.39 -11.46
CA THR A 120 -23.08 24.16 -10.69
C THR A 120 -24.42 24.07 -9.97
N GLU A 121 -25.31 23.20 -10.42
CA GLU A 121 -26.42 22.73 -9.60
C GLU A 121 -25.90 21.63 -8.69
N ASP A 122 -25.84 21.97 -7.40
CA ASP A 122 -25.66 21.12 -6.25
C ASP A 122 -26.86 20.15 -6.17
N LEU A 123 -26.90 19.15 -7.05
CA LEU A 123 -27.89 18.08 -7.01
C LEU A 123 -27.45 17.07 -5.95
N SER A 124 -28.16 17.08 -4.82
CA SER A 124 -27.98 16.08 -3.78
C SER A 124 -28.21 14.68 -4.36
N LEU A 125 -27.35 13.73 -3.98
CA LEU A 125 -27.34 12.34 -4.47
C LEU A 125 -28.67 11.60 -4.28
N GLU A 126 -29.57 12.14 -3.45
CA GLU A 126 -30.85 11.56 -3.07
C GLU A 126 -31.94 11.73 -4.15
N ASP A 127 -31.84 12.74 -5.02
CA ASP A 127 -32.78 12.96 -6.13
C ASP A 127 -32.54 12.00 -7.32
N TYR A 128 -31.33 11.45 -7.47
CA TYR A 128 -30.99 10.57 -8.59
C TYR A 128 -31.66 9.18 -8.50
N PHE A 129 -32.02 8.73 -7.29
CA PHE A 129 -32.57 7.40 -7.05
C PHE A 129 -34.10 7.28 -7.20
N GLN A 130 -34.83 8.37 -7.43
CA GLN A 130 -36.29 8.32 -7.60
C GLN A 130 -36.78 8.19 -9.05
N HIS A 131 -35.89 8.23 -10.03
CA HIS A 131 -36.27 8.22 -11.45
C HIS A 131 -35.84 6.94 -12.22
N PHE A 132 -35.88 5.78 -11.56
CA PHE A 132 -35.97 4.48 -12.24
C PHE A 132 -37.02 3.57 -11.59
#